data_AF-A0A1V4SAG3-F1
#
_entry.id   AF-A0A1V4SAG3-F1
#
_cell.length_a   1.000
_cell.length_b   1.000
_cell.length_c   1.000
_cell.angle_alpha   90.00
_cell.angle_beta   90.00
_cell.angle_gamma   90.00
#
_symmetry.space_group_name_H-M   'P 1'
#
loop_
_entity.id
_entity.type
_entity.pdbx_description
1 polymer ?
#
loop_
_entity_poly.entity_id
_entity_poly.type
_entity_poly.pdbx_seq_one_letter_code
_entity_poly.pdbx_strand_id
1 'polypeptide(L)'
;MKAKAEAEKHLALGLEYLRNKKTGAARHHLLMALFYRPGDRKALESLEKALFPPEAITYHVKKGDTNLSIAKKLYHDPQKTFLVAYFAGSRHNGPPVPGEILYLPLIEGPPPVKKPRPLTSIQKARSLFARKKYREAISLAENIVAYGPSKSAREIINGSYYALALQKLKENRLVEARKLFEMVNRDYGKTADYIRNLTNQLRVRADYHYKKGVRYFLDEKLARAISEWETTLRLNPEHARARADLKKARAMLKNLNGLQ
;
A
#
# COMPACT_ATOMS: atom_id res chain seq x y z
N MET A 1 -8.89 23.04 -8.49
CA MET A 1 -7.59 23.75 -8.58
C MET A 1 -6.38 22.82 -8.68
N LYS A 2 -6.26 21.78 -7.84
CA LYS A 2 -5.10 20.87 -7.83
C LYS A 2 -4.84 20.12 -9.15
N ALA A 3 -5.88 19.59 -9.80
CA ALA A 3 -5.74 18.87 -11.08
C ALA A 3 -5.26 19.77 -12.23
N LYS A 4 -5.71 21.04 -12.25
CA LYS A 4 -5.29 22.02 -13.27
C LYS A 4 -3.80 22.35 -13.12
N ALA A 5 -3.34 22.59 -11.90
CA ALA A 5 -1.93 22.88 -11.62
C ALA A 5 -1.01 21.70 -11.98
N GLU A 6 -1.43 20.47 -11.70
CA GLU A 6 -0.65 19.28 -12.05
C GLU A 6 -0.61 19.07 -13.58
N ALA A 7 -1.72 19.32 -14.28
CA ALA A 7 -1.75 19.28 -15.74
C ALA A 7 -0.77 20.30 -16.37
N GLU A 8 -0.76 21.54 -15.88
CA GLU A 8 0.10 22.62 -16.38
C GLU A 8 1.59 22.32 -16.15
N LYS A 9 1.93 21.80 -14.97
CA LYS A 9 3.30 21.37 -14.63
C LYS A 9 3.79 20.26 -15.55
N HIS A 10 2.96 19.23 -15.77
CA HIS A 10 3.32 18.13 -16.65
C HIS A 10 3.41 18.58 -18.12
N LEU A 11 2.55 19.50 -18.57
CA LEU A 11 2.65 20.08 -19.91
C LEU A 11 3.99 20.82 -20.11
N ALA A 12 4.39 21.66 -19.14
CA ALA A 12 5.64 22.40 -19.19
C ALA A 12 6.87 21.48 -19.31
N LEU A 13 6.93 20.44 -18.47
CA LEU A 13 8.01 19.44 -18.51
C LEU A 13 8.03 18.67 -19.84
N GLY A 14 6.86 18.30 -20.35
CA GLY A 14 6.72 17.61 -21.63
C GLY A 14 7.30 18.42 -22.80
N LEU A 15 6.98 19.71 -22.86
CA LEU A 15 7.51 20.64 -23.85
C LEU A 15 9.03 20.87 -23.71
N GLU A 16 9.52 20.93 -22.48
CA GLU A 16 10.95 21.06 -22.21
C GLU A 16 11.75 19.84 -22.70
N TYR A 17 11.28 18.64 -22.41
CA TYR A 17 11.90 17.42 -22.90
C TYR A 17 11.84 17.31 -24.43
N LEU A 18 10.79 17.83 -25.08
CA LEU A 18 10.71 17.91 -26.55
C LEU A 18 11.81 18.81 -27.11
N ARG A 19 12.01 20.01 -26.53
CA ARG A 19 13.10 20.91 -26.95
C ARG A 19 14.47 20.24 -26.81
N ASN A 20 14.62 19.40 -25.79
CA ASN A 20 15.85 18.66 -25.52
C ASN A 20 15.97 17.34 -26.30
N LYS A 21 15.09 17.09 -27.30
CA LYS A 21 15.00 15.85 -28.11
C LYS A 21 14.86 14.56 -27.28
N LYS A 22 14.47 14.66 -26.01
CA LYS A 22 14.23 13.52 -25.10
C LYS A 22 12.78 13.06 -25.26
N THR A 23 12.48 12.44 -26.40
CA THR A 23 11.12 12.06 -26.84
C THR A 23 10.38 11.15 -25.85
N GLY A 24 11.06 10.19 -25.21
CA GLY A 24 10.45 9.32 -24.19
C GLY A 24 9.98 10.06 -22.94
N ALA A 25 10.84 10.93 -22.40
CA ALA A 25 10.50 11.76 -21.22
C ALA A 25 9.42 12.80 -21.55
N ALA A 26 9.52 13.42 -22.74
CA ALA A 26 8.49 14.32 -23.25
C ALA A 26 7.12 13.65 -23.31
N ARG A 27 7.06 12.47 -23.92
CA ARG A 27 5.85 11.66 -24.05
C ARG A 27 5.25 11.34 -22.68
N HIS A 28 6.05 10.89 -21.72
CA HIS A 28 5.58 10.60 -20.36
C HIS A 28 4.87 11.80 -19.73
N HIS A 29 5.50 12.98 -19.76
CA HIS A 29 4.94 14.18 -19.15
C HIS A 29 3.72 14.72 -19.91
N LEU A 30 3.70 14.64 -21.23
CA LEU A 30 2.53 15.04 -22.03
C LEU A 30 1.31 14.13 -21.78
N LEU A 31 1.53 12.83 -21.60
CA LEU A 31 0.47 11.89 -21.20
C LEU A 31 -0.06 12.17 -19.79
N MET A 32 0.81 12.51 -18.84
CA MET A 32 0.39 12.92 -17.50
C MET A 32 -0.42 14.22 -17.53
N ALA A 33 -0.07 15.17 -18.41
CA ALA A 33 -0.86 16.38 -18.59
C ALA A 33 -2.29 16.07 -19.07
N LEU A 34 -2.41 15.16 -20.05
CA LEU A 34 -3.71 14.69 -20.56
C LEU A 34 -4.48 13.85 -19.55
N PHE A 35 -3.80 13.07 -18.71
CA PHE A 35 -4.45 12.33 -17.62
C PHE A 35 -5.20 13.29 -16.68
N TYR A 36 -4.58 14.42 -16.31
CA TYR A 36 -5.21 15.43 -15.48
C TYR A 36 -6.19 16.33 -16.25
N ARG A 37 -5.96 16.57 -17.54
CA ARG A 37 -6.82 17.38 -18.42
C ARG A 37 -6.95 16.76 -19.82
N PRO A 38 -7.89 15.82 -20.03
CA PRO A 38 -7.98 15.03 -21.27
C PRO A 38 -8.22 15.84 -22.56
N GLY A 39 -8.83 17.03 -22.44
CA GLY A 39 -9.10 17.93 -23.56
C GLY A 39 -8.02 19.00 -23.78
N ASP A 40 -6.83 18.87 -23.20
CA ASP A 40 -5.76 19.87 -23.37
C ASP A 40 -5.16 19.81 -24.78
N ARG A 41 -5.65 20.69 -25.66
CA ARG A 41 -5.23 20.78 -27.06
C ARG A 41 -3.71 20.93 -27.24
N LYS A 42 -3.04 21.68 -26.37
CA LYS A 42 -1.58 21.88 -26.48
C LYS A 42 -0.83 20.59 -26.14
N ALA A 43 -1.29 19.88 -25.11
CA ALA A 43 -0.72 18.59 -24.75
C ALA A 43 -0.96 17.55 -25.85
N LEU A 44 -2.16 17.53 -26.46
CA LEU A 44 -2.52 16.65 -27.59
C LEU A 44 -1.62 16.88 -28.81
N GLU A 45 -1.53 18.12 -29.29
CA GLU A 45 -0.72 18.48 -30.47
C GLU A 45 0.78 18.24 -30.24
N SER A 46 1.26 18.49 -29.02
CA SER A 46 2.67 18.25 -28.67
C SER A 46 2.97 16.76 -28.51
N LEU A 47 2.01 16.00 -27.99
CA LEU A 47 2.13 14.57 -27.84
C LEU A 47 2.20 13.93 -29.22
N GLU A 48 1.34 14.32 -30.17
CA GLU A 48 1.37 13.83 -31.55
C GLU A 48 2.77 13.96 -32.16
N LYS A 49 3.42 15.14 -32.02
CA LYS A 49 4.80 15.36 -32.47
C LYS A 49 5.83 14.50 -31.73
N ALA A 50 5.58 14.15 -30.47
CA ALA A 50 6.44 13.29 -29.64
C ALA A 50 6.23 11.77 -29.91
N LEU A 51 5.14 11.40 -30.58
CA LEU A 51 4.65 10.02 -30.73
C LEU A 51 5.09 9.34 -32.02
N PHE A 52 5.63 10.07 -33.00
CA PHE A 52 6.13 9.53 -34.26
C PHE A 52 7.68 9.45 -34.37
N PRO A 53 8.43 8.85 -33.42
CA PRO A 53 9.73 8.29 -33.75
C PRO A 53 9.56 6.91 -34.45
N PRO A 54 10.59 6.39 -35.14
CA PRO A 54 10.56 5.12 -35.90
C PRO A 54 10.33 3.83 -35.07
N GLU A 55 10.01 3.93 -33.77
CA GLU A 55 10.00 2.82 -32.80
C GLU A 55 8.63 2.70 -32.09
N ALA A 56 7.54 2.61 -32.84
CA ALA A 56 6.21 2.31 -32.32
C ALA A 56 5.97 0.80 -32.20
N ILE A 57 5.18 0.37 -31.21
CA ILE A 57 4.68 -1.00 -31.12
C ILE A 57 3.50 -1.13 -32.08
N THR A 58 3.64 -1.97 -33.09
CA THR A 58 2.54 -2.32 -34.00
C THR A 58 1.71 -3.45 -33.40
N TYR A 59 0.39 -3.25 -33.27
CA TYR A 59 -0.53 -4.26 -32.75
C TYR A 59 -1.72 -4.49 -33.68
N HIS A 60 -1.96 -5.75 -34.06
CA HIS A 60 -3.12 -6.15 -34.85
C HIS A 60 -4.28 -6.51 -33.92
N VAL A 61 -5.34 -5.72 -33.96
CA VAL A 61 -6.52 -5.89 -33.09
C VAL A 61 -7.27 -7.15 -33.46
N LYS A 62 -7.52 -8.01 -32.45
CA LYS A 62 -8.28 -9.26 -32.62
C LYS A 62 -9.73 -9.09 -32.19
N LYS A 63 -10.60 -9.97 -32.70
CA LYS A 63 -12.00 -10.05 -32.25
C LYS A 63 -12.05 -10.28 -30.73
N GLY A 64 -12.71 -9.38 -30.01
CA GLY A 64 -12.82 -9.42 -28.54
C GLY A 64 -11.74 -8.64 -27.78
N ASP A 65 -10.76 -8.05 -28.46
CA ASP A 65 -9.82 -7.14 -27.81
C ASP A 65 -10.55 -5.87 -27.31
N THR A 66 -10.18 -5.46 -26.11
CA THR A 66 -10.59 -4.20 -25.48
C THR A 66 -9.37 -3.35 -25.17
N ASN A 67 -9.55 -2.04 -25.02
CA ASN A 67 -8.49 -1.11 -24.59
C ASN A 67 -7.75 -1.62 -23.34
N LEU A 68 -8.49 -2.18 -22.38
CA LEU A 68 -7.93 -2.75 -21.15
C LEU A 68 -7.09 -4.00 -21.40
N SER A 69 -7.58 -4.91 -22.24
CA SER A 69 -6.86 -6.15 -22.55
C SER A 69 -5.56 -5.89 -23.29
N ILE A 70 -5.58 -4.97 -24.26
CA ILE A 70 -4.38 -4.57 -25.02
C ILE A 70 -3.39 -3.85 -24.10
N ALA A 71 -3.86 -2.96 -23.22
CA ALA A 71 -2.99 -2.25 -22.28
C ALA A 71 -2.29 -3.19 -21.30
N LYS A 72 -3.02 -4.18 -20.76
CA LYS A 72 -2.43 -5.24 -19.92
C LYS A 72 -1.42 -6.09 -20.68
N LYS A 73 -1.67 -6.36 -21.96
CA LYS A 73 -0.83 -7.22 -22.80
C LYS A 73 0.48 -6.54 -23.19
N LEU A 74 0.40 -5.30 -23.67
CA LEU A 74 1.55 -4.60 -24.24
C LEU A 74 2.34 -3.77 -23.23
N TYR A 75 1.66 -3.24 -22.21
CA TYR A 75 2.30 -2.38 -21.22
C TYR A 75 2.32 -2.96 -19.81
N HIS A 76 1.71 -4.13 -19.59
CA HIS A 76 1.57 -4.76 -18.28
C HIS A 76 0.95 -3.85 -17.20
N ASP A 77 0.15 -2.87 -17.62
CA ASP A 77 -0.43 -1.86 -16.75
C ASP A 77 -1.85 -1.53 -17.19
N PRO A 78 -2.88 -1.88 -16.40
CA PRO A 78 -4.27 -1.56 -16.73
C PRO A 78 -4.56 -0.05 -16.71
N GLN A 79 -3.76 0.76 -16.03
CA GLN A 79 -3.94 2.21 -16.02
C GLN A 79 -3.60 2.85 -17.38
N LYS A 80 -2.92 2.12 -18.27
CA LYS A 80 -2.60 2.57 -19.64
C LYS A 80 -3.70 2.30 -20.67
N THR A 81 -4.89 1.93 -20.21
CA THR A 81 -6.08 1.74 -21.07
C THR A 81 -6.38 2.98 -21.92
N PHE A 82 -6.19 4.17 -21.36
CA PHE A 82 -6.41 5.44 -22.09
C PHE A 82 -5.48 5.60 -23.29
N LEU A 83 -4.26 5.05 -23.24
CA LEU A 83 -3.33 5.11 -24.37
C LEU A 83 -3.85 4.29 -25.53
N VAL A 84 -4.30 3.07 -25.27
CA VAL A 84 -4.88 2.24 -26.33
C VAL A 84 -6.11 2.92 -26.91
N ALA A 85 -6.99 3.44 -26.06
CA ALA A 85 -8.18 4.16 -26.50
C ALA A 85 -7.83 5.36 -27.39
N TYR A 86 -6.77 6.10 -27.04
CA TYR A 86 -6.33 7.26 -27.80
C TYR A 86 -5.94 6.90 -29.25
N PHE A 87 -5.20 5.80 -29.45
CA PHE A 87 -4.75 5.39 -30.79
C PHE A 87 -5.74 4.48 -31.52
N ALA A 88 -6.76 3.99 -30.83
CA ALA A 88 -7.74 3.07 -31.36
C ALA A 88 -8.99 3.79 -31.88
N GLY A 89 -9.57 3.21 -32.94
CA GLY A 89 -10.81 3.66 -33.55
C GLY A 89 -10.59 4.74 -34.61
N SER A 90 -11.48 4.77 -35.60
CA SER A 90 -11.37 5.57 -36.82
C SER A 90 -11.34 7.09 -36.63
N ARG A 91 -11.44 7.60 -35.39
CA ARG A 91 -11.38 9.03 -35.03
C ARG A 91 -10.46 9.34 -33.84
N HIS A 92 -9.68 8.36 -33.36
CA HIS A 92 -8.98 8.43 -32.07
C HIS A 92 -9.96 8.53 -30.88
N ASN A 93 -9.56 8.04 -29.70
CA ASN A 93 -10.41 7.96 -28.49
C ASN A 93 -11.62 7.00 -28.60
N GLY A 94 -11.44 5.83 -29.21
CA GLY A 94 -12.48 4.82 -29.37
C GLY A 94 -12.10 3.43 -28.82
N PRO A 95 -13.02 2.45 -28.85
CA PRO A 95 -12.66 1.04 -28.74
C PRO A 95 -11.89 0.57 -29.98
N PRO A 96 -11.00 -0.42 -29.85
CA PRO A 96 -10.22 -0.93 -30.96
C PRO A 96 -11.11 -1.78 -31.87
N VAL A 97 -10.96 -1.62 -33.18
CA VAL A 97 -11.78 -2.32 -34.18
C VAL A 97 -11.07 -3.60 -34.60
N PRO A 98 -11.71 -4.79 -34.57
CA PRO A 98 -11.08 -6.01 -35.05
C PRO A 98 -10.55 -5.87 -36.48
N GLY A 99 -9.27 -6.22 -36.69
CA GLY A 99 -8.58 -6.05 -37.97
C GLY A 99 -7.81 -4.73 -38.11
N GLU A 100 -7.99 -3.77 -37.20
CA GLU A 100 -7.24 -2.52 -37.15
C GLU A 100 -5.77 -2.76 -36.76
N ILE A 101 -4.86 -1.98 -37.34
CA ILE A 101 -3.46 -1.93 -36.94
C ILE A 101 -3.24 -0.69 -36.08
N LEU A 102 -2.93 -0.88 -34.81
CA LEU A 102 -2.62 0.19 -33.87
C LEU A 102 -1.12 0.45 -33.85
N TYR A 103 -0.74 1.71 -33.95
CA TYR A 103 0.63 2.19 -33.74
C TYR A 103 0.72 2.79 -32.35
N LEU A 104 1.13 1.95 -31.41
CA LEU A 104 1.11 2.26 -29.98
C LEU A 104 2.50 2.73 -29.51
N PRO A 105 2.57 3.76 -28.66
CA PRO A 105 3.86 4.30 -28.23
C PRO A 105 4.67 3.31 -27.40
N LEU A 106 5.94 3.10 -27.75
CA LEU A 106 6.89 2.47 -26.84
C LEU A 106 7.14 3.40 -25.64
N ILE A 107 6.64 3.04 -24.46
CA ILE A 107 6.94 3.76 -23.22
C ILE A 107 8.05 2.99 -22.54
N GLU A 108 9.24 3.60 -22.40
CA GLU A 108 10.31 3.08 -21.53
C GLU A 108 9.79 3.04 -20.09
N GLY A 109 9.13 1.94 -19.73
CA GLY A 109 8.89 1.59 -18.34
C GLY A 109 10.13 0.95 -17.75
N PRO A 110 10.31 0.96 -16.41
CA PRO A 110 11.30 0.10 -15.79
C PRO A 110 11.12 -1.31 -16.35
N PRO A 111 12.22 -2.04 -16.65
CA PRO A 111 12.14 -3.37 -17.22
C PRO A 111 11.13 -4.18 -16.41
N PRO A 112 10.29 -5.02 -17.06
CA PRO A 112 9.39 -5.89 -16.32
C PRO A 112 10.24 -6.62 -15.30
N VAL A 113 10.04 -6.31 -14.01
CA VAL A 113 10.76 -6.98 -12.93
C VAL A 113 10.60 -8.46 -13.24
N LYS A 114 11.70 -9.18 -13.51
CA LYS A 114 11.65 -10.62 -13.76
C LYS A 114 11.12 -11.25 -12.48
N LYS A 115 9.80 -11.39 -12.39
CA LYS A 115 9.10 -11.88 -11.21
C LYS A 115 9.51 -13.35 -11.07
N PRO A 116 10.23 -13.72 -9.99
CA PRO A 116 10.82 -15.04 -9.89
C PRO A 116 9.72 -16.10 -9.89
N ARG A 117 9.97 -17.22 -10.60
CA ARG A 117 9.04 -18.35 -10.67
C ARG A 117 8.58 -18.73 -9.25
N PRO A 118 7.28 -18.90 -9.00
CA PRO A 118 6.75 -19.17 -7.66
C PRO A 118 7.44 -20.33 -6.93
N LEU A 119 7.87 -21.36 -7.67
CA LEU A 119 8.58 -22.53 -7.14
C LEU A 119 9.98 -22.20 -6.56
N THR A 120 10.80 -21.45 -7.29
CA THR A 120 12.13 -21.02 -6.80
C THR A 120 12.00 -20.04 -5.63
N SER A 121 10.99 -19.16 -5.70
CA SER A 121 10.65 -18.23 -4.63
C SER A 121 10.24 -18.95 -3.35
N ILE A 122 9.49 -20.06 -3.44
CA ILE A 122 9.06 -20.80 -2.25
C ILE A 122 10.22 -21.51 -1.55
N GLN A 123 11.18 -22.07 -2.29
CA GLN A 123 12.35 -22.71 -1.70
C GLN A 123 13.22 -21.70 -0.95
N LYS A 124 13.41 -20.52 -1.53
CA LYS A 124 14.11 -19.41 -0.86
C LYS A 124 13.37 -18.95 0.39
N ALA A 125 12.03 -18.84 0.35
CA ALA A 125 11.23 -18.49 1.52
C ALA A 125 11.35 -19.55 2.63
N ARG A 126 11.33 -20.84 2.27
CA ARG A 126 11.56 -21.96 3.22
C ARG A 126 12.95 -21.90 3.85
N SER A 127 13.99 -21.61 3.05
CA SER A 127 15.36 -21.45 3.57
C SER A 127 15.46 -20.27 4.54
N LEU A 128 14.84 -19.13 4.23
CA LEU A 128 14.81 -17.96 5.13
C LEU A 128 14.09 -18.30 6.43
N PHE A 129 12.96 -19.01 6.34
CA PHE A 129 12.22 -19.48 7.50
C PHE A 129 13.06 -20.40 8.39
N ALA A 130 13.72 -21.41 7.81
CA ALA A 130 14.60 -22.33 8.54
C ALA A 130 15.77 -21.62 9.24
N ARG A 131 16.28 -20.55 8.62
CA ARG A 131 17.33 -19.69 9.21
C ARG A 131 16.79 -18.66 10.21
N LYS A 132 15.52 -18.76 10.61
CA LYS A 132 14.81 -17.83 11.51
C LYS A 132 14.75 -16.39 11.02
N LYS A 133 14.98 -16.15 9.73
CA LYS A 133 14.84 -14.86 9.07
C LYS A 133 13.38 -14.60 8.73
N TYR A 134 12.54 -14.58 9.76
CA TYR A 134 11.08 -14.61 9.63
C TYR A 134 10.51 -13.44 8.83
N ARG A 135 11.05 -12.22 9.01
CA ARG A 135 10.57 -11.04 8.26
C ARG A 135 10.85 -11.15 6.75
N GLU A 136 12.05 -11.59 6.39
CA GLU A 136 12.43 -11.82 4.99
C GLU A 136 11.58 -12.96 4.39
N ALA A 137 11.34 -14.03 5.17
CA ALA A 137 10.51 -15.16 4.77
C ALA A 137 9.06 -14.76 4.51
N ILE A 138 8.46 -13.93 5.39
CA ILE A 138 7.12 -13.37 5.24
C ILE A 138 7.03 -12.57 3.94
N SER A 139 7.93 -11.60 3.75
CA SER A 139 7.90 -10.72 2.57
C SER A 139 7.96 -11.53 1.27
N LEU A 140 8.82 -12.54 1.21
CA LEU A 140 8.92 -13.40 0.01
C LEU A 140 7.68 -14.29 -0.16
N ALA A 141 7.11 -14.82 0.92
CA ALA A 141 5.91 -15.65 0.88
C ALA A 141 4.64 -14.87 0.54
N GLU A 142 4.49 -13.64 1.03
CA GLU A 142 3.38 -12.72 0.69
C GLU A 142 3.40 -12.40 -0.80
N ASN A 143 4.59 -12.14 -1.35
CA ASN A 143 4.77 -11.98 -2.80
C ASN A 143 4.29 -13.21 -3.56
N ILE A 144 4.54 -14.43 -3.09
CA ILE A 144 4.07 -15.66 -3.75
C ILE A 144 2.54 -15.75 -3.72
N VAL A 145 1.91 -15.45 -2.58
CA VAL A 145 0.43 -15.48 -2.44
C VAL A 145 -0.23 -14.43 -3.33
N ALA A 146 0.44 -13.32 -3.63
CA ALA A 146 -0.05 -12.30 -4.55
C ALA A 146 -0.19 -12.81 -6.01
N TYR A 147 0.52 -13.86 -6.40
CA TYR A 147 0.40 -14.49 -7.73
C TYR A 147 -0.63 -15.62 -7.79
N GLY A 148 -1.14 -16.06 -6.64
CA GLY A 148 -2.12 -17.13 -6.56
C GLY A 148 -2.12 -17.86 -5.22
N PRO A 149 -3.16 -18.66 -4.95
CA PRO A 149 -3.25 -19.44 -3.72
C PRO A 149 -2.06 -20.41 -3.62
N SER A 150 -1.31 -20.32 -2.52
CA SER A 150 -0.21 -21.24 -2.22
C SER A 150 -0.28 -21.64 -0.75
N LYS A 151 -0.62 -22.92 -0.50
CA LYS A 151 -0.69 -23.47 0.86
C LYS A 151 0.67 -23.36 1.57
N SER A 152 1.75 -23.74 0.89
CA SER A 152 3.11 -23.64 1.41
C SER A 152 3.53 -22.21 1.77
N ALA A 153 3.16 -21.21 0.95
CA ALA A 153 3.49 -19.82 1.27
C ALA A 153 2.71 -19.34 2.51
N ARG A 154 1.43 -19.69 2.62
CA ARG A 154 0.61 -19.39 3.81
C ARG A 154 1.15 -20.07 5.07
N GLU A 155 1.61 -21.32 4.97
CA GLU A 155 2.26 -22.02 6.08
C GLU A 155 3.51 -21.28 6.58
N ILE A 156 4.34 -20.77 5.65
CA ILE A 156 5.54 -19.98 6.00
C ILE A 156 5.14 -18.65 6.67
N ILE A 157 4.12 -17.96 6.15
CA ILE A 157 3.62 -16.70 6.73
C ILE A 157 3.13 -16.95 8.17
N ASN A 158 2.23 -17.92 8.35
CA ASN A 158 1.68 -18.28 9.65
C ASN A 158 2.78 -18.69 10.64
N GLY A 159 3.67 -19.59 10.22
CA GLY A 159 4.77 -20.04 11.08
C GLY A 159 5.73 -18.91 11.45
N SER A 160 5.99 -17.98 10.53
CA SER A 160 6.89 -16.84 10.76
C SER A 160 6.29 -15.84 11.75
N TYR A 161 5.03 -15.45 11.56
CA TYR A 161 4.33 -14.57 12.50
C TYR A 161 4.18 -15.23 13.87
N TYR A 162 3.86 -16.53 13.92
CA TYR A 162 3.76 -17.30 15.16
C TYR A 162 5.10 -17.33 15.93
N ALA A 163 6.22 -17.59 15.24
CA ALA A 163 7.55 -17.60 15.84
C ALA A 163 7.96 -16.21 16.37
N LEU A 164 7.68 -15.15 15.60
CA LEU A 164 7.92 -13.77 16.05
C LEU A 164 7.05 -13.41 17.27
N ALA A 165 5.79 -13.85 17.28
CA ALA A 165 4.90 -13.63 18.42
C ALA A 165 5.43 -14.30 19.69
N LEU A 166 5.89 -15.54 19.59
CA LEU A 166 6.55 -16.25 20.69
C LEU A 166 7.83 -15.55 21.17
N GLN A 167 8.63 -14.99 20.25
CA GLN A 167 9.80 -14.18 20.63
C GLN A 167 9.37 -12.96 21.45
N LYS A 168 8.32 -12.25 21.02
CA LYS A 168 7.77 -11.11 21.77
C LYS A 168 7.20 -11.48 23.13
N LEU A 169 6.66 -12.70 23.28
CA LEU A 169 6.29 -13.21 24.60
C LEU A 169 7.50 -13.43 25.51
N LYS A 170 8.59 -14.01 24.99
CA LYS A 170 9.84 -14.18 25.76
C LYS A 170 10.42 -12.83 26.20
N GLU A 171 10.27 -11.80 25.39
CA GLU A 171 10.65 -10.41 25.71
C GLU A 171 9.63 -9.70 26.63
N ASN A 172 8.55 -10.37 27.08
CA ASN A 172 7.43 -9.79 27.84
C ASN A 172 6.72 -8.61 27.12
N ARG A 173 6.85 -8.50 25.80
CA ARG A 173 6.21 -7.49 24.95
C ARG A 173 4.82 -7.95 24.52
N LEU A 174 3.91 -8.06 25.48
CA LEU A 174 2.59 -8.68 25.30
C LEU A 174 1.72 -8.04 24.20
N VAL A 175 1.75 -6.71 24.07
CA VAL A 175 0.95 -6.00 23.04
C VAL A 175 1.43 -6.35 21.63
N GLU A 176 2.75 -6.40 21.42
CA GLU A 176 3.33 -6.79 20.13
C GLU A 176 3.11 -8.27 19.84
N ALA A 177 3.29 -9.13 20.85
CA ALA A 177 2.99 -10.55 20.72
C ALA A 177 1.55 -10.78 20.27
N ARG A 178 0.58 -10.10 20.90
CA ARG A 178 -0.84 -10.20 20.52
C ARG A 178 -1.08 -9.78 19.07
N LYS A 179 -0.53 -8.63 18.66
CA LYS A 179 -0.64 -8.15 17.28
C LYS A 179 -0.07 -9.13 16.27
N LEU A 180 1.07 -9.76 16.59
CA LEU A 180 1.67 -10.76 15.70
C LEU A 180 0.84 -12.04 15.63
N PHE A 181 0.25 -12.51 16.73
CA PHE A 181 -0.68 -13.64 16.69
C PHE A 181 -1.96 -13.33 15.91
N GLU A 182 -2.43 -12.08 15.89
CA GLU A 182 -3.59 -11.67 15.07
C GLU A 182 -3.31 -11.78 13.55
N MET A 183 -2.03 -11.78 13.14
CA MET A 183 -1.62 -12.01 11.75
C MET A 183 -1.56 -13.50 11.38
N VAL A 184 -1.75 -14.40 12.35
CA VAL A 184 -1.70 -15.85 12.16
C VAL A 184 -3.13 -16.39 12.04
N ASN A 185 -3.36 -17.34 11.13
CA ASN A 185 -4.65 -18.03 11.06
C ASN A 185 -5.02 -18.65 12.43
N ARG A 186 -6.30 -18.52 12.83
CA ARG A 186 -6.75 -18.89 14.19
C ARG A 186 -6.58 -20.37 14.51
N ASP A 187 -6.63 -21.23 13.49
CA ASP A 187 -6.46 -22.68 13.56
C ASP A 187 -4.99 -23.14 13.54
N TYR A 188 -4.04 -22.22 13.31
CA TYR A 188 -2.62 -22.55 13.26
C TYR A 188 -2.03 -22.66 14.67
N GLY A 189 -1.61 -23.87 15.06
CA GLY A 189 -1.01 -24.13 16.38
C GLY A 189 -1.96 -23.74 17.53
N LYS A 190 -1.43 -23.07 18.56
CA LYS A 190 -2.22 -22.59 19.71
C LYS A 190 -2.61 -21.11 19.60
N THR A 191 -2.69 -20.58 18.38
CA THR A 191 -2.89 -19.13 18.12
C THR A 191 -4.14 -18.60 18.82
N ALA A 192 -5.28 -19.30 18.70
CA ALA A 192 -6.53 -18.88 19.34
C ALA A 192 -6.40 -18.76 20.87
N ASP A 193 -5.72 -19.71 21.52
CA ASP A 193 -5.51 -19.69 22.97
C ASP A 193 -4.56 -18.56 23.39
N TYR A 194 -3.48 -18.33 22.63
CA TYR A 194 -2.58 -17.21 22.88
C TYR A 194 -3.30 -15.86 22.78
N ILE A 195 -4.11 -15.65 21.73
CA ILE A 195 -4.90 -14.42 21.57
C ILE A 195 -5.85 -14.24 22.76
N ARG A 196 -6.57 -15.30 23.16
CA ARG A 196 -7.52 -15.25 24.29
C ARG A 196 -6.80 -14.88 25.59
N ASN A 197 -5.71 -15.59 25.90
CA ASN A 197 -4.95 -15.39 27.13
C ASN A 197 -4.29 -14.00 27.18
N LEU A 198 -3.66 -13.56 26.09
CA LEU A 198 -3.05 -12.23 26.01
C LEU A 198 -4.08 -11.12 26.11
N THR A 199 -5.24 -11.28 25.48
CA THR A 199 -6.34 -10.31 25.59
C THR A 199 -6.79 -10.17 27.05
N ASN A 200 -6.96 -11.28 27.77
CA ASN A 200 -7.31 -11.25 29.18
C ASN A 200 -6.21 -10.61 30.05
N GLN A 201 -4.94 -10.98 29.85
CA GLN A 201 -3.83 -10.39 30.60
C GLN A 201 -3.69 -8.88 30.36
N LEU A 202 -3.80 -8.43 29.10
CA LEU A 202 -3.74 -7.01 28.76
C LEU A 202 -4.92 -6.24 29.34
N ARG A 203 -6.13 -6.82 29.34
CA ARG A 203 -7.32 -6.23 29.98
C ARG A 203 -7.11 -6.04 31.48
N VAL A 204 -6.64 -7.06 32.19
CA VAL A 204 -6.36 -6.96 33.64
C VAL A 204 -5.32 -5.89 33.94
N ARG A 205 -4.22 -5.83 33.16
CA ARG A 205 -3.20 -4.79 33.31
C ARG A 205 -3.76 -3.40 32.99
N ALA A 206 -4.58 -3.27 31.95
CA ALA A 206 -5.25 -2.00 31.62
C ALA A 206 -6.14 -1.53 32.78
N ASP A 207 -6.96 -2.41 33.35
CA ASP A 207 -7.84 -2.09 34.48
C ASP A 207 -7.05 -1.66 35.73
N TYR A 208 -5.88 -2.27 35.97
CA TYR A 208 -4.96 -1.85 37.03
C TYR A 208 -4.48 -0.41 36.82
N HIS A 209 -3.97 -0.09 35.63
CA HIS A 209 -3.52 1.26 35.29
C HIS A 209 -4.67 2.26 35.35
N TYR A 210 -5.88 1.87 34.93
CA TYR A 210 -7.06 2.73 35.01
C TYR A 210 -7.37 3.14 36.45
N LYS A 211 -7.44 2.17 37.37
CA LYS A 211 -7.66 2.42 38.80
C LYS A 211 -6.57 3.30 39.40
N LYS A 212 -5.30 3.09 39.00
CA LYS A 212 -4.18 3.93 39.44
C LYS A 212 -4.32 5.37 38.94
N GLY A 213 -4.75 5.57 37.70
CA GLY A 213 -5.05 6.89 37.15
C GLY A 213 -6.18 7.60 37.88
N VAL A 214 -7.26 6.89 38.22
CA VAL A 214 -8.35 7.42 39.05
C VAL A 214 -7.85 7.87 40.42
N ARG A 215 -6.99 7.06 41.09
CA ARG A 215 -6.38 7.46 42.37
C ARG A 215 -5.53 8.72 42.23
N TYR A 216 -4.66 8.81 41.22
CA TYR A 216 -3.86 10.02 41.00
C TYR A 216 -4.72 11.25 40.70
N PHE A 217 -5.85 11.07 40.01
CA PHE A 217 -6.78 12.15 39.76
C PHE A 217 -7.42 12.67 41.05
N LEU A 218 -7.86 11.77 41.94
CA LEU A 218 -8.40 12.12 43.26
C LEU A 218 -7.36 12.78 44.18
N ASP A 219 -6.09 12.40 44.04
CA ASP A 219 -4.95 13.04 44.72
C ASP A 219 -4.51 14.37 44.06
N GLU A 220 -5.27 14.91 43.09
CA GLU A 220 -4.96 16.13 42.31
C GLU A 220 -3.65 16.05 41.49
N LYS A 221 -3.06 14.86 41.35
CA LYS A 221 -1.84 14.61 40.56
C LYS A 221 -2.18 14.38 39.09
N LEU A 222 -2.73 15.42 38.45
CA LEU A 222 -3.34 15.35 37.11
C LEU A 222 -2.41 14.80 36.01
N ALA A 223 -1.15 15.21 35.97
CA ALA A 223 -0.18 14.71 34.99
C ALA A 223 0.08 13.19 35.14
N ARG A 224 0.12 12.68 36.38
CA ARG A 224 0.28 11.25 36.64
C ARG A 224 -0.98 10.46 36.26
N ALA A 225 -2.17 11.02 36.52
CA ALA A 225 -3.44 10.42 36.09
C ALA A 225 -3.49 10.25 34.56
N ILE A 226 -3.12 11.28 33.82
CA ILE A 226 -3.03 11.26 32.35
C ILE A 226 -2.11 10.13 31.87
N SER A 227 -0.90 10.02 32.43
CA SER A 227 0.08 8.99 32.04
C SER A 227 -0.44 7.56 32.27
N GLU A 228 -1.14 7.32 33.38
CA GLU A 228 -1.74 6.02 33.68
C GLU A 228 -2.90 5.68 32.73
N TRP A 229 -3.73 6.66 32.37
CA TRP A 229 -4.81 6.44 31.40
C TRP A 229 -4.31 6.26 29.97
N GLU A 230 -3.23 6.92 29.57
CA GLU A 230 -2.54 6.64 28.31
C GLU A 230 -2.01 5.20 28.28
N THR A 231 -1.43 4.74 29.39
CA THR A 231 -1.00 3.34 29.52
C THR A 231 -2.18 2.38 29.45
N THR A 232 -3.31 2.72 30.08
CA THR A 232 -4.55 1.95 29.98
C THR A 232 -4.97 1.76 28.52
N LEU A 233 -5.00 2.84 27.74
CA LEU A 233 -5.41 2.81 26.33
C LEU A 233 -4.38 2.14 25.42
N ARG A 234 -3.09 2.18 25.76
CA ARG A 234 -2.06 1.43 25.05
C ARG A 234 -2.24 -0.09 25.21
N LEU A 235 -2.73 -0.53 26.37
CA LEU A 235 -2.98 -1.95 26.68
C LEU A 235 -4.37 -2.41 26.19
N ASN A 236 -5.38 -1.56 26.33
CA ASN A 236 -6.75 -1.78 25.88
C ASN A 236 -7.29 -0.52 25.16
N PRO A 237 -7.12 -0.42 23.83
CA PRO A 237 -7.57 0.74 23.05
C PRO A 237 -9.07 1.04 23.16
N GLU A 238 -9.89 0.03 23.45
CA GLU A 238 -11.35 0.11 23.55
C GLU A 238 -11.84 0.45 24.97
N HIS A 239 -10.94 0.78 25.90
CA HIS A 239 -11.32 1.11 27.27
C HIS A 239 -12.02 2.48 27.36
N ALA A 240 -13.35 2.49 27.19
CA ALA A 240 -14.18 3.69 27.08
C ALA A 240 -14.01 4.71 28.23
N ARG A 241 -13.97 4.25 29.49
CA ARG A 241 -13.85 5.14 30.66
C ARG A 241 -12.53 5.91 30.66
N ALA A 242 -11.40 5.21 30.55
CA ALA A 242 -10.08 5.82 30.40
C ALA A 242 -10.00 6.83 29.24
N ARG A 243 -10.65 6.56 28.10
CA ARG A 243 -10.72 7.52 26.98
C ARG A 243 -11.45 8.81 27.37
N ALA A 244 -12.60 8.68 28.05
CA ALA A 244 -13.36 9.83 28.53
C ALA A 244 -12.62 10.62 29.61
N ASP A 245 -12.04 9.92 30.59
CA ASP A 245 -11.33 10.53 31.72
C ASP A 245 -10.05 11.22 31.26
N LEU A 246 -9.29 10.61 30.33
CA LEU A 246 -8.12 11.23 29.69
C LEU A 246 -8.49 12.52 28.95
N LYS A 247 -9.61 12.54 28.23
CA LYS A 247 -10.09 13.74 27.54
C LYS A 247 -10.38 14.87 28.53
N LYS A 248 -11.07 14.56 29.64
CA LYS A 248 -11.38 15.52 30.70
C LYS A 248 -10.12 16.06 31.36
N ALA A 249 -9.19 15.18 31.77
CA ALA A 249 -7.96 15.62 32.44
C ALA A 249 -7.04 16.44 31.54
N ARG A 250 -6.92 16.11 30.25
CA ARG A 250 -6.15 16.95 29.31
C ARG A 250 -6.76 18.34 29.15
N ALA A 251 -8.09 18.46 29.14
CA ALA A 251 -8.77 19.76 29.11
C ALA A 251 -8.51 20.56 30.39
N MET A 252 -8.61 19.92 31.56
CA MET A 252 -8.28 20.54 32.85
C MET A 252 -6.84 21.03 32.91
N LEU A 253 -5.87 20.21 32.49
CA LEU A 253 -4.44 20.57 32.49
C LEU A 253 -4.16 21.76 31.57
N LYS A 254 -4.79 21.81 30.39
CA LYS A 254 -4.68 22.93 29.47
C LYS A 254 -5.19 24.23 30.10
N ASN A 255 -6.33 24.18 30.80
CA ASN A 255 -6.90 25.34 31.45
C ASN A 255 -6.00 25.84 32.59
N LEU A 256 -5.44 24.92 33.40
CA LEU A 256 -4.51 25.27 34.48
C LEU A 256 -3.22 25.93 33.96
N ASN A 257 -2.65 25.41 32.87
CA ASN A 257 -1.44 25.97 32.27
C ASN A 257 -1.68 27.29 31.51
N GLY A 258 -2.94 27.60 31.15
CA GLY A 258 -3.32 28.87 30.52
C GLY A 258 -3.68 29.98 31.51
N LEU A 259 -3.66 29.67 32.81
CA LEU A 259 -3.94 30.59 33.92
C LEU A 259 -2.65 31.05 34.63
N GLN A 260 -1.48 30.56 34.21
CA GLN A 260 -0.15 30.93 34.71
C GLN A 260 0.56 31.84 33.69
#